data_AF-A0A1R0KVZ7-F1
#
_entry.id   AF-A0A1R0KVZ7-F1
#
_cell.length_a   1.000
_cell.length_b   1.000
_cell.length_c   1.000
_cell.angle_alpha   90.00
_cell.angle_beta   90.00
_cell.angle_gamma   90.00
#
_symmetry.space_group_name_H-M   'P 1'
#
loop_
_entity.id
_entity.type
_entity.pdbx_description
1 polymer ?
#
loop_
_entity_poly.entity_id
_entity_poly.type
_entity_poly.pdbx_seq_one_letter_code
_entity_poly.pdbx_strand_id
1 'polypeptide(L)'
;MFAVGTPDGQAAESCQGLDTALRNNLDFTAAQQADPDDLAEARIANRQAVVDLIRQRRQTAGCAGNGQADGEKQEQSQARSPVFPAPARC
;
A
#
# COMPACT_ATOMS: atom_id res chain seq x y z
N MET A 1 14.36 6.30 -33.89
CA MET A 1 13.50 5.15 -33.58
C MET A 1 13.49 4.94 -32.07
N PHE A 2 12.65 5.69 -31.36
CA PHE A 2 12.50 5.53 -29.91
C PHE A 2 11.39 4.51 -29.67
N ALA A 3 11.78 3.28 -29.36
CA ALA A 3 10.86 2.33 -28.74
C ALA A 3 10.61 2.82 -27.32
N VAL A 4 9.52 3.57 -27.12
CA VAL A 4 8.90 3.69 -25.80
C VAL A 4 8.28 2.32 -25.52
N GLY A 5 9.11 1.41 -25.01
CA GLY A 5 8.61 0.26 -24.31
C GLY A 5 7.96 0.81 -23.06
N THR A 6 6.63 0.95 -23.07
CA THR A 6 5.86 0.97 -21.84
C THR A 6 6.38 -0.20 -21.03
N PRO A 7 7.02 -0.01 -19.85
CA PRO A 7 7.00 -1.08 -18.92
C PRO A 7 5.53 -1.15 -18.51
N ASP A 8 4.77 -2.02 -19.17
CA ASP A 8 3.78 -2.86 -18.50
C ASP A 8 4.55 -3.70 -17.47
N GLY A 9 5.19 -3.00 -16.53
CA GLY A 9 5.79 -3.54 -15.35
C GLY A 9 4.61 -3.84 -14.48
N GLN A 10 4.07 -5.04 -14.66
CA GLN A 10 3.62 -5.82 -13.52
C GLN A 10 4.65 -5.54 -12.44
N ALA A 11 4.33 -4.65 -11.49
CA ALA A 11 5.24 -4.34 -10.41
C ALA A 11 5.47 -5.69 -9.75
N ALA A 12 6.61 -6.32 -10.03
CA ALA A 12 6.92 -7.62 -9.49
C ALA A 12 6.80 -7.44 -7.98
N GLU A 13 5.80 -8.09 -7.38
CA GLU A 13 5.48 -7.85 -5.98
C GLU A 13 6.68 -8.31 -5.16
N SER A 14 7.52 -7.35 -4.75
CA SER A 14 8.71 -7.66 -3.96
C SER A 14 8.30 -7.99 -2.53
N CYS A 15 9.04 -8.89 -1.89
CA CYS A 15 8.77 -9.23 -0.48
C CYS A 15 8.76 -7.99 0.41
N GLN A 16 9.70 -7.07 0.21
CA GLN A 16 9.72 -5.77 0.89
C GLN A 16 8.43 -4.96 0.69
N GLY A 17 7.93 -4.89 -0.54
CA GLY A 17 6.69 -4.18 -0.86
C GLY A 17 5.49 -4.80 -0.16
N LEU A 18 5.38 -6.14 -0.19
CA LEU A 18 4.33 -6.89 0.48
C LEU A 18 4.43 -6.80 2.01
N ASP A 19 5.62 -6.83 2.60
CA ASP A 19 5.84 -6.66 4.04
C ASP A 19 5.50 -5.24 4.51
N THR A 20 5.81 -4.23 3.71
CA THR A 20 5.41 -2.85 3.97
C THR A 20 3.89 -2.69 3.89
N ALA A 21 3.26 -3.25 2.86
CA ALA A 21 1.81 -3.25 2.73
C ALA A 21 1.13 -3.98 3.89
N LEU A 22 1.69 -5.12 4.35
CA LEU A 22 1.19 -5.87 5.49
C LEU A 22 1.23 -5.02 6.77
N ARG A 23 2.38 -4.42 7.08
CA ARG A 23 2.56 -3.55 8.26
C ARG A 23 1.57 -2.39 8.27
N ASN A 24 1.45 -1.67 7.15
CA ASN A 24 0.53 -0.53 7.05
C ASN A 24 -0.94 -0.91 7.33
N ASN A 25 -1.39 -2.09 6.90
CA ASN A 25 -2.76 -2.53 7.18
C ASN A 25 -2.95 -2.98 8.64
N LEU A 26 -1.92 -3.58 9.24
CA LEU A 26 -1.93 -3.93 10.67
C LEU A 26 -1.95 -2.66 11.54
N ASP A 27 -1.11 -1.67 11.23
CA ASP A 27 -1.06 -0.39 11.95
C ASP A 27 -2.38 0.36 11.85
N PHE A 28 -3.00 0.40 10.67
CA PHE A 28 -4.34 0.98 10.50
C PHE A 28 -5.38 0.24 11.35
N THR A 29 -5.33 -1.09 11.41
CA THR A 29 -6.26 -1.89 12.21
C THR A 29 -6.08 -1.59 13.71
N ALA A 30 -4.84 -1.50 14.18
CA ALA A 30 -4.54 -1.13 15.56
C ALA A 30 -5.02 0.30 15.89
N ALA A 31 -4.85 1.25 14.96
CA ALA A 31 -5.35 2.62 15.13
C ALA A 31 -6.88 2.66 15.24
N GLN A 32 -7.61 1.94 14.37
CA GLN A 32 -9.07 1.85 14.45
C GLN A 32 -9.56 1.12 15.71
N GLN A 33 -8.77 0.21 16.28
CA GLN A 33 -9.10 -0.44 17.56
C GLN A 33 -8.85 0.49 18.76
N ALA A 34 -7.87 1.39 18.66
CA ALA A 34 -7.55 2.35 19.70
C ALA A 34 -8.56 3.50 19.77
N ASP A 35 -9.06 3.96 18.62
CA ASP A 35 -10.06 5.03 18.51
C ASP A 35 -11.15 4.64 17.48
N PRO A 36 -12.15 3.84 17.90
CA PRO A 36 -13.18 3.36 16.99
C PRO A 36 -14.24 4.43 16.69
N ASP A 37 -14.42 4.72 15.40
CA ASP A 37 -15.58 5.46 14.87
C ASP A 37 -16.77 4.52 14.52
N ASP A 38 -17.93 5.08 14.17
CA ASP A 38 -19.14 4.32 13.80
C ASP A 38 -18.93 3.30 12.66
N LEU A 39 -17.91 3.50 11.82
CA LEU A 39 -17.56 2.61 10.71
C LEU A 39 -16.36 1.71 11.04
N ALA A 40 -15.82 1.76 12.25
CA ALA A 40 -14.60 1.06 12.60
C ALA A 40 -14.70 -0.45 12.40
N GLU A 41 -15.81 -1.10 12.78
CA GLU A 41 -16.01 -2.53 12.54
C GLU A 41 -15.92 -2.89 11.06
N ALA A 42 -16.64 -2.17 10.20
CA ALA A 42 -16.64 -2.42 8.76
C ALA A 42 -15.24 -2.18 8.15
N ARG A 43 -14.54 -1.15 8.61
CA ARG A 43 -13.17 -0.83 8.17
C ARG A 43 -12.17 -1.89 8.63
N ILE A 44 -12.27 -2.36 9.88
CA ILE A 44 -11.44 -3.42 10.42
C ILE A 44 -11.68 -4.73 9.67
N ALA A 45 -12.93 -5.11 9.41
CA ALA A 45 -13.26 -6.31 8.64
C ALA A 45 -12.69 -6.25 7.21
N ASN A 46 -12.82 -5.10 6.54
CA ASN A 46 -12.22 -4.88 5.22
C ASN A 46 -10.69 -5.01 5.26
N ARG A 47 -10.04 -4.39 6.25
CA ARG A 47 -8.58 -4.42 6.40
C ARG A 47 -8.06 -5.80 6.74
N GLN A 48 -8.80 -6.57 7.54
CA GLN A 48 -8.45 -7.95 7.83
C GLN A 48 -8.44 -8.80 6.55
N ALA A 49 -9.43 -8.64 5.67
CA ALA A 49 -9.44 -9.30 4.37
C ALA A 49 -8.22 -8.93 3.50
N VAL A 50 -7.80 -7.67 3.51
CA VAL A 50 -6.60 -7.20 2.79
C VAL A 50 -5.33 -7.79 3.41
N VAL A 51 -5.24 -7.85 4.74
CA VAL A 51 -4.12 -8.48 5.47
C VAL A 51 -3.98 -9.95 5.06
N ASP A 52 -5.08 -10.70 5.01
CA ASP A 52 -5.05 -12.11 4.65
C ASP A 52 -4.69 -12.32 3.17
N LEU A 53 -5.17 -11.45 2.28
CA LEU A 53 -4.74 -11.44 0.87
C LEU A 53 -3.23 -11.19 0.74
N ILE A 54 -2.67 -10.20 1.47
CA ILE A 54 -1.24 -9.91 1.42
C ILE A 54 -0.42 -11.08 1.97
N ARG A 55 -0.87 -11.71 3.06
CA ARG A 55 -0.22 -12.92 3.61
C ARG A 55 -0.20 -14.04 2.56
N GLN A 56 -1.30 -14.27 1.85
CA GLN A 56 -1.34 -15.24 0.75
C GLN A 56 -0.36 -14.88 -0.36
N ARG A 57 -0.32 -13.61 -0.80
CA ARG A 57 0.63 -13.15 -1.83
C ARG A 57 2.09 -13.34 -1.39
N ARG A 58 2.40 -13.06 -0.12
CA ARG A 58 3.73 -13.32 0.46
C ARG A 58 4.09 -14.80 0.42
N GLN A 59 3.16 -15.69 0.75
CA GLN A 59 3.39 -17.13 0.66
C GLN A 59 3.64 -17.57 -0.79
N THR A 60 2.82 -17.11 -1.73
CA THR A 60 2.99 -17.39 -3.17
C THR A 60 4.31 -16.86 -3.72
N ALA A 61 4.74 -15.68 -3.26
CA ALA A 61 6.02 -15.07 -3.63
C ALA A 61 7.24 -15.66 -2.88
N GLY A 62 7.05 -16.64 -1.98
CA GLY A 62 8.14 -17.25 -1.23
C GLY A 62 8.73 -16.34 -0.13
N CYS A 63 8.04 -15.27 0.26
CA CYS A 63 8.49 -14.27 1.23
C CYS A 63 8.37 -14.72 2.70
N ALA A 64 8.50 -16.03 2.96
CA ALA A 64 8.28 -16.65 4.27
C ALA A 64 9.47 -16.48 5.26
N GLY A 65 10.49 -15.69 4.91
CA GLY A 65 11.60 -15.34 5.81
C GLY A 65 11.34 -14.04 6.57
N ASN A 66 11.72 -14.00 7.86
CA ASN A 66 11.65 -12.80 8.69
C ASN A 66 12.28 -11.60 7.97
N GLY A 67 11.55 -10.49 7.95
CA GLY A 67 11.87 -9.32 7.17
C GLY A 67 13.20 -8.69 7.53
N GLN A 68 14.18 -8.88 6.64
CA GLN A 68 15.22 -7.89 6.40
C GLN A 68 15.09 -7.45 4.96
N ALA A 69 14.27 -6.43 4.77
CA ALA A 69 14.33 -5.63 3.56
C ALA A 69 15.31 -4.49 3.82
N ASP A 70 16.57 -4.72 3.48
CA ASP A 70 17.55 -3.67 3.28
C ASP A 70 17.05 -2.73 2.19
N GLY A 71 16.84 -1.48 2.63
CA GLY A 71 16.85 -0.23 1.88
C GLY A 71 16.67 -0.28 0.38
N GLU A 72 15.45 0.04 -0.05
CA GLU A 72 15.27 0.90 -1.22
C GLU A 72 14.18 1.90 -0.89
N LYS A 73 14.59 3.16 -0.89
CA LYS A 73 13.74 4.33 -0.64
C LYS A 73 12.56 4.25 -1.59
N GLN A 74 11.36 3.98 -1.05
CA GLN A 74 10.14 4.42 -1.69
C GLN A 74 10.21 5.95 -1.69
N GLU A 75 10.77 6.47 -2.78
CA GLU A 75 10.56 7.84 -3.18
C GLU A 75 9.05 7.94 -3.40
N GLN A 76 8.41 8.47 -2.37
CA GLN A 76 7.10 9.06 -2.43
C GLN A 76 7.17 10.07 -3.59
N SER A 77 6.90 9.61 -4.80
CA SER A 77 6.23 10.41 -5.81
C SER A 77 4.81 10.62 -5.29
N GLN A 78 4.76 11.40 -4.20
CA GLN A 78 3.78 12.42 -4.00
C GLN A 78 3.75 13.17 -5.32
N ALA A 79 2.90 12.69 -6.22
CA ALA A 79 2.40 13.46 -7.33
C ALA A 79 1.77 14.67 -6.67
N ARG A 80 2.60 15.69 -6.51
CA ARG A 80 2.22 17.04 -6.18
C ARG A 80 1.35 17.43 -7.36
N SER A 81 0.06 17.11 -7.26
CA SER A 81 -0.94 17.61 -8.19
C SER A 81 -0.72 19.12 -8.24
N PRO A 82 -0.49 19.73 -9.41
CA PRO A 82 -0.49 21.18 -9.48
C PRO A 82 -1.84 21.62 -8.95
N VAL A 83 -1.84 22.37 -7.84
CA VAL A 83 -3.06 23.00 -7.34
C VAL A 83 -3.47 24.01 -8.41
N PHE A 84 -4.44 23.64 -9.25
CA PHE A 84 -5.08 24.62 -10.12
C PHE A 84 -5.95 25.49 -9.23
N PRO A 85 -5.84 26.84 -9.28
CA PRO A 85 -6.70 27.70 -8.50
C PRO A 85 -8.16 27.48 -8.92
N ALA A 86 -9.05 27.26 -7.95
CA ALA A 86 -10.48 27.17 -8.19
C ALA A 86 -11.00 28.50 -8.77
N PRO A 87 -11.89 28.49 -9.78
CA PRO A 87 -12.49 29.73 -10.27
C PRO A 87 -13.40 30.32 -9.19
N ALA A 88 -13.22 31.62 -8.92
CA ALA A 88 -14.13 32.40 -8.10
C ALA A 88 -15.54 32.35 -8.73
N ARG A 89 -16.53 31.96 -7.93
CA ARG A 89 -17.94 32.11 -8.30
C ARG A 89 -18.47 33.41 -7.71
N CYS A 90 -19.15 34.18 -8.55
CA CYS A 90 -19.88 35.40 -8.20
C CYS A 90 -21.01 35.14 -7.22
#